data_AF-G7W357-F1
#
_entry.id   AF-G7W357-F1
#
_cell.length_a   1.000
_cell.length_b   1.000
_cell.length_c   1.000
_cell.angle_alpha   90.00
_cell.angle_beta   90.00
_cell.angle_gamma   90.00
#
_symmetry.space_group_name_H-M   'P 1'
#
loop_
_entity.id
_entity.type
_entity.pdbx_description
1 polymer ?
#
loop_
_entity_poly.entity_id
_entity_poly.type
_entity_poly.pdbx_seq_one_letter_code
_entity_poly.pdbx_strand_id
1 'polypeptide(L)'
;MPKLPVASVLRKPEPSLEVSAEAWIHAGGAHHTVLSYAVTTEQLLDYAELTGIEAVVIDNNTNIRQFRQELQWNELYWRNK
;
A
#
# COMPACT_ATOMS: atom_id res chain seq x y z
N MET A 1 13.32 -11.55 21.05
CA MET A 1 13.80 -10.18 21.37
C MET A 1 13.64 -9.92 22.87
N PRO A 2 14.55 -10.42 23.72
CA PRO A 2 14.37 -10.36 25.18
C PRO A 2 14.58 -8.95 25.79
N LYS A 3 15.13 -7.99 25.03
CA LYS A 3 15.48 -6.64 25.50
C LYS A 3 14.68 -5.52 24.84
N LEU A 4 13.63 -5.82 24.08
CA LEU A 4 12.84 -4.79 23.40
C LEU A 4 11.84 -4.17 24.40
N PRO A 5 11.98 -2.88 24.76
CA PRO A 5 11.21 -2.29 25.87
C PRO A 5 9.84 -1.74 25.44
N VAL A 6 9.42 -2.02 24.20
CA VAL A 6 8.17 -1.55 23.61
C VAL A 6 7.43 -2.73 22.97
N ALA A 7 6.11 -2.64 22.93
CA ALA A 7 5.30 -3.58 22.16
C ALA A 7 5.72 -3.53 20.68
N SER A 8 5.76 -4.68 20.03
CA SER A 8 6.18 -4.80 18.64
C SER A 8 5.29 -5.75 17.89
N VAL A 9 5.14 -5.50 16.59
CA VAL A 9 4.46 -6.40 15.66
C VAL A 9 5.43 -6.79 14.56
N LEU A 10 5.46 -8.08 14.22
CA LEU A 10 6.17 -8.59 13.06
C LEU A 10 5.15 -9.08 12.04
N ARG A 11 5.38 -8.68 10.79
CA ARG A 11 4.59 -9.10 9.63
C ARG A 11 5.53 -9.44 8.49
N LYS A 12 5.13 -10.40 7.67
CA LYS A 12 5.72 -10.63 6.36
C LYS A 12 4.80 -9.95 5.35
N PRO A 13 5.20 -8.85 4.71
CA PRO A 13 4.39 -8.21 3.70
C PRO A 13 4.32 -9.08 2.45
N GLU A 14 3.18 -9.00 1.76
CA GLU A 14 2.95 -9.63 0.47
C GLU A 14 3.41 -8.69 -0.66
N PRO A 15 3.89 -9.21 -1.80
CA PRO A 15 4.19 -10.63 -2.06
C PRO A 15 5.53 -11.06 -1.43
N SER A 16 6.43 -10.11 -1.22
CA SER A 16 7.70 -10.29 -0.51
C SER A 16 8.15 -8.96 0.10
N LEU A 17 9.11 -8.99 1.02
CA LEU A 17 9.68 -7.76 1.59
C LEU A 17 10.29 -6.85 0.52
N GLU A 18 10.98 -7.44 -0.46
CA GLU A 18 11.62 -6.68 -1.55
C GLU A 18 10.58 -5.96 -2.42
N VAL A 19 9.59 -6.71 -2.93
CA VAL A 19 8.58 -6.16 -3.85
C VAL A 19 7.66 -5.17 -3.14
N SER A 20 7.20 -5.49 -1.92
CA SER A 20 6.32 -4.58 -1.18
C SER A 20 7.02 -3.27 -0.81
N ALA A 21 8.28 -3.33 -0.38
CA ALA A 21 9.04 -2.13 -0.06
C ALA A 21 9.33 -1.29 -1.32
N GLU A 22 9.70 -1.92 -2.43
CA GLU A 22 9.93 -1.22 -3.70
C GLU A 22 8.66 -0.53 -4.21
N ALA A 23 7.52 -1.23 -4.22
CA ALA A 23 6.23 -0.67 -4.60
C ALA A 23 5.83 0.50 -3.69
N TRP A 24 5.98 0.34 -2.36
CA TRP A 24 5.66 1.38 -1.39
C TRP A 24 6.51 2.64 -1.58
N ILE A 25 7.81 2.48 -1.85
CA ILE A 25 8.73 3.60 -2.14
C ILE A 25 8.35 4.27 -3.46
N HIS A 26 8.02 3.51 -4.50
CA HIS A 26 7.56 4.07 -5.78
C HIS A 26 6.27 4.88 -5.65
N ALA A 27 5.33 4.40 -4.83
CA ALA A 27 4.08 5.12 -4.54
C ALA A 27 4.28 6.31 -3.57
N GLY A 28 5.50 6.51 -3.03
CA GLY A 28 5.77 7.59 -2.06
C GLY A 28 5.10 7.38 -0.70
N GLY A 29 4.84 6.13 -0.31
CA GLY A 29 4.14 5.81 0.93
C GLY A 29 4.91 6.26 2.19
N ALA A 30 4.16 6.69 3.21
CA ALA A 30 4.73 7.17 4.48
C ALA A 30 5.38 6.04 5.31
N HIS A 31 6.27 6.41 6.24
CA HIS A 31 6.83 5.48 7.24
C HIS A 31 5.85 5.19 8.39
N HIS A 32 4.92 6.10 8.65
CA HIS A 32 3.81 5.87 9.56
C HIS A 32 2.64 5.25 8.81
N THR A 33 2.07 4.19 9.39
CA THR A 33 0.93 3.47 8.84
C THR A 33 -0.09 3.18 9.94
N VAL A 34 -1.32 2.87 9.52
CA VAL A 34 -2.34 2.32 10.41
C VAL A 34 -2.40 0.81 10.17
N LEU A 35 -2.13 0.01 11.19
CA LEU A 35 -2.28 -1.44 11.13
C LEU A 35 -3.69 -1.84 11.56
N SER A 36 -4.38 -2.63 10.74
CA SER A 36 -5.69 -3.18 11.08
C SER A 36 -5.73 -4.69 10.88
N TYR A 37 -6.48 -5.37 11.75
CA TYR A 37 -6.83 -6.80 11.62
C TYR A 37 -8.30 -7.00 11.22
N ALA A 38 -9.10 -5.94 11.23
CA ALA A 38 -10.54 -5.98 10.96
C ALA A 38 -10.91 -5.33 9.63
N VAL A 39 -10.15 -4.33 9.18
CA VAL A 39 -10.40 -3.60 7.94
C VAL A 39 -9.88 -4.41 6.75
N THR A 40 -10.68 -4.54 5.70
CA THR A 40 -10.31 -5.23 4.46
C THR A 40 -9.83 -4.25 3.40
N THR A 41 -9.10 -4.75 2.39
CA THR A 41 -8.68 -3.95 1.22
C THR A 41 -9.89 -3.39 0.47
N GLU A 42 -10.93 -4.19 0.27
CA GLU A 42 -12.19 -3.78 -0.38
C GLU A 42 -12.81 -2.55 0.30
N GLN A 43 -12.90 -2.56 1.64
CA GLN A 43 -13.43 -1.42 2.40
C GLN A 43 -12.63 -0.14 2.19
N LEU A 44 -11.30 -0.24 2.04
CA LEU A 44 -10.45 0.93 1.78
C LEU A 44 -10.58 1.44 0.33
N LEU A 45 -10.79 0.53 -0.62
CA LEU A 45 -11.07 0.89 -2.01
C LEU A 45 -12.43 1.58 -2.14
N ASP A 46 -13.47 1.04 -1.51
CA ASP A 46 -14.80 1.67 -1.45
C ASP A 46 -14.73 3.07 -0.83
N TYR A 47 -13.98 3.22 0.26
CA TYR A 47 -13.76 4.52 0.89
C TYR A 47 -13.05 5.49 -0.07
N ALA A 48 -12.02 5.04 -0.78
CA ALA A 48 -11.30 5.87 -1.73
C ALA A 48 -12.19 6.31 -2.90
N GLU A 49 -13.07 5.43 -3.39
CA GLU A 49 -14.06 5.75 -4.41
C GLU A 49 -15.07 6.80 -3.91
N LEU A 50 -15.64 6.58 -2.72
CA LEU A 50 -16.61 7.49 -2.09
C LEU A 50 -16.04 8.88 -1.80
N THR A 51 -14.75 8.95 -1.45
CA THR A 51 -14.06 10.21 -1.13
C THR A 51 -13.33 10.84 -2.31
N GLY A 52 -13.30 10.17 -3.46
CA GLY A 52 -12.71 10.71 -4.67
C GLY A 52 -11.19 10.85 -4.59
N ILE A 53 -10.50 9.88 -3.98
CA ILE A 53 -9.04 9.84 -3.90
C ILE A 53 -8.48 8.62 -4.63
N GLU A 54 -7.23 8.72 -5.08
CA GLU A 54 -6.51 7.55 -5.60
C GLU A 54 -6.29 6.52 -4.49
N ALA A 55 -6.44 5.24 -4.84
CA ALA A 55 -5.95 4.13 -4.05
C ALA A 55 -5.19 3.15 -4.94
N VAL A 56 -4.07 2.64 -4.41
CA VAL A 56 -3.26 1.60 -5.03
C VAL A 56 -3.09 0.44 -4.05
N VAL A 57 -3.05 -0.78 -4.57
CA VAL A 57 -3.00 -2.00 -3.75
C VAL A 57 -1.66 -2.69 -3.96
N ILE A 58 -1.01 -3.05 -2.84
CA ILE A 58 0.17 -3.90 -2.82
C ILE A 58 -0.22 -5.20 -2.11
N ASP A 59 -0.22 -6.31 -2.85
CA ASP A 59 -0.67 -7.63 -2.41
C ASP A 59 0.10 -8.77 -3.12
N ASN A 60 -0.37 -10.01 -2.96
CA ASN A 60 0.24 -11.18 -3.61
C ASN A 60 0.37 -11.11 -5.14
N ASN A 61 -0.46 -10.31 -5.81
CA ASN A 61 -0.46 -10.20 -7.28
C ASN A 61 0.38 -9.02 -7.78
N THR A 62 0.97 -8.23 -6.88
CA THR A 62 1.76 -7.06 -7.26
C THR A 62 2.98 -7.45 -8.09
N ASN A 63 3.02 -6.93 -9.31
CA ASN A 63 4.20 -6.93 -10.17
C ASN A 63 4.74 -5.51 -10.30
N ILE A 64 6.00 -5.27 -9.95
CA ILE A 64 6.61 -3.93 -9.94
C ILE A 64 6.48 -3.21 -11.29
N ARG A 65 6.68 -3.91 -12.41
CA ARG A 65 6.61 -3.29 -13.73
C ARG A 65 5.20 -2.78 -14.01
N GLN A 66 4.19 -3.58 -13.71
CA GLN A 66 2.79 -3.21 -13.88
C GLN A 66 2.40 -2.10 -12.89
N PHE A 67 2.75 -2.24 -11.62
CA PHE A 67 2.45 -1.26 -10.57
C PHE A 67 2.98 0.15 -10.92
N ARG A 68 4.21 0.24 -11.45
CA ARG A 68 4.76 1.52 -11.90
C ARG A 68 4.03 2.13 -13.09
N GLN A 69 3.48 1.29 -13.98
CA GLN A 69 2.65 1.77 -15.09
C GLN A 69 1.30 2.28 -14.58
N GLU A 70 0.68 1.55 -13.64
CA GLU A 70 -0.56 1.96 -12.98
C GLU A 70 -0.41 3.33 -12.31
N LEU A 71 0.66 3.58 -11.54
CA LEU A 71 0.92 4.89 -10.95
C LEU A 71 0.98 6.02 -11.99
N GLN A 72 1.61 5.78 -13.15
CA GLN A 72 1.72 6.78 -14.22
C GLN A 72 0.37 7.07 -14.89
N TRP A 73 -0.44 6.05 -15.11
CA TRP A 73 -1.78 6.20 -15.69
C TRP A 73 -2.72 6.88 -14.71
N ASN A 74 -2.65 6.50 -13.43
CA ASN A 74 -3.44 7.09 -12.37
C ASN A 74 -3.11 8.57 -12.16
N GLU A 75 -1.84 8.96 -12.15
CA GLU A 75 -1.42 10.37 -12.07
C GLU A 75 -2.10 11.21 -13.16
N LEU A 76 -2.13 10.71 -14.41
CA LEU A 76 -2.82 11.40 -15.50
C LEU A 76 -4.33 11.47 -15.30
N TYR A 77 -4.96 10.39 -14.81
CA TYR A 77 -6.39 10.37 -14.55
C TYR A 77 -6.78 11.32 -13.40
N TRP A 78 -6.13 11.19 -12.24
CA TRP A 78 -6.47 11.94 -11.03
C TRP A 78 -6.09 13.41 -11.08
N ARG A 79 -5.07 13.79 -11.85
CA ARG A 79 -4.76 15.21 -12.09
C ARG A 79 -5.80 15.92 -12.95
N ASN A 80 -6.52 15.17 -13.79
CA ASN A 80 -7.49 15.72 -14.76
C ASN A 80 -8.96 15.45 -14.37
N LYS A 81 -9.20 14.80 -13.23
CA LYS A 81 -10.52 14.59 -12.64
C LYS A 81 -10.90 15.78 -11.79
#